data_AF-A0A6P5RKW2-F1
#
_entry.id   AF-A0A6P5RKW2-F1
#
_cell.length_a   1.000
_cell.length_b   1.000
_cell.length_c   1.000
_cell.angle_alpha   90.00
_cell.angle_beta   90.00
_cell.angle_gamma   90.00
#
_symmetry.space_group_name_H-M   'P 1'
#
loop_
_entity.id
_entity.type
_entity.pdbx_description
1 polymer ?
#
loop_
_entity_poly.entity_id
_entity_poly.type
_entity_poly.pdbx_seq_one_letter_code
_entity_poly.pdbx_strand_id
1 'polypeptide(L)'
;MILYKAEDVLMCKVFAMTLQGATQDWFHTLPSGSISSFKELAYVFTKEYTSYWTIKKNPDHLYNLRKKPDESLQDYIKRFKAEKANIVGCDNRIASSAFKKGLPAEHDLYRELTITPSQTLAEVFVIVECYTLWDDDRIAAKKSTEQEDQPT
;
A
#
# COMPACT_ATOMS: atom_id res chain seq x y z
N MET A 1 -0.84 -1.90 47.31
CA MET A 1 -0.89 -1.78 45.83
C MET A 1 -2.14 -0.98 45.39
N ILE A 2 -2.34 0.23 45.93
CA ILE A 2 -3.51 1.09 45.61
C ILE A 2 -3.11 2.23 44.67
N LEU A 3 -1.86 2.68 44.77
CA LEU A 3 -1.27 3.74 43.94
C LEU A 3 -1.31 3.41 42.44
N TYR A 4 -0.87 2.22 42.03
CA TYR A 4 -0.90 1.78 40.62
C TYR A 4 -2.31 1.79 40.02
N LYS A 5 -3.33 1.41 40.80
CA LYS A 5 -4.72 1.39 40.33
C LYS A 5 -5.28 2.81 40.15
N ALA A 6 -4.88 3.75 41.01
CA ALA A 6 -5.27 5.16 40.87
C ALA A 6 -4.62 5.81 39.64
N GLU A 7 -3.36 5.46 39.36
CA GLU A 7 -2.62 5.91 38.18
C GLU A 7 -3.25 5.41 36.87
N ASP A 8 -3.58 4.11 36.80
CA ASP A 8 -4.28 3.52 35.64
C ASP A 8 -5.63 4.20 35.38
N VAL A 9 -6.41 4.45 36.45
CA VAL A 9 -7.71 5.14 36.33
C VAL A 9 -7.53 6.57 35.81
N LEU A 10 -6.50 7.28 36.26
CA LEU A 10 -6.21 8.64 35.78
C LEU A 10 -5.80 8.61 34.30
N MET A 11 -4.90 7.71 33.91
CA MET A 11 -4.46 7.58 32.51
C MET A 11 -5.62 7.24 31.58
N CYS A 12 -6.51 6.32 31.95
CA CYS A 12 -7.71 6.01 31.16
C CYS A 12 -8.61 7.23 30.96
N LYS A 13 -8.81 8.04 32.00
CA LYS A 13 -9.63 9.26 31.92
C LYS A 13 -9.00 10.32 31.03
N VAL A 14 -7.70 10.57 31.19
CA VAL A 14 -6.95 11.53 30.36
C VAL A 14 -7.01 11.10 28.90
N PHE A 15 -6.80 9.82 28.61
CA PHE A 15 -6.90 9.28 27.27
C PHE A 15 -8.31 9.45 26.69
N ALA A 16 -9.36 9.13 27.45
CA ALA A 16 -10.73 9.32 26.99
C ALA A 16 -11.03 10.80 26.64
N MET A 17 -10.42 11.76 27.33
CA MET A 17 -10.57 13.20 27.05
C MET A 17 -9.86 13.64 25.76
N THR A 18 -8.87 12.90 25.27
CA THR A 18 -8.19 13.23 24.01
C THR A 18 -8.92 12.67 22.78
N LEU A 19 -9.88 11.77 22.97
CA LEU A 19 -10.66 11.19 21.88
C LEU A 19 -11.68 12.20 21.33
N GLN A 20 -11.84 12.22 20.01
CA GLN A 20 -12.79 13.09 19.31
C GLN A 20 -13.49 12.33 18.18
N GLY A 21 -14.71 12.76 17.85
CA GLY A 21 -15.49 12.21 16.73
C GLY A 21 -15.67 10.69 16.83
N ALA A 22 -15.46 9.98 15.72
CA ALA A 22 -15.68 8.53 15.62
C ALA A 22 -14.91 7.70 16.67
N THR A 23 -13.76 8.18 17.12
CA THR A 23 -12.95 7.51 18.13
C THR A 23 -13.53 7.64 19.54
N GLN A 24 -14.16 8.78 19.82
CA GLN A 24 -14.93 8.98 21.05
C GLN A 24 -16.20 8.12 21.02
N ASP A 25 -16.92 8.10 19.90
CA ASP A 25 -18.12 7.28 19.74
C ASP A 25 -17.82 5.79 19.96
N TRP A 26 -16.73 5.28 19.36
CA TRP A 26 -16.25 3.93 19.59
C TRP A 26 -15.98 3.64 21.07
N PHE A 27 -15.30 4.55 21.77
CA PHE A 27 -15.01 4.37 23.19
C PHE A 27 -16.29 4.24 24.02
N HIS A 28 -17.36 4.95 23.64
CA HIS A 28 -18.67 4.83 24.28
C HIS A 28 -19.43 3.53 23.95
N THR A 29 -19.04 2.79 22.91
CA THR A 29 -19.60 1.46 22.61
C THR A 29 -19.03 0.34 23.47
N LEU A 30 -17.92 0.59 24.18
CA LEU A 30 -17.27 -0.42 25.01
C LEU A 30 -18.13 -0.79 26.23
N PRO A 31 -18.28 -2.10 26.56
CA PRO A 31 -19.06 -2.51 27.73
C PRO A 31 -18.52 -1.93 29.04
N SER A 32 -19.41 -1.56 29.96
CA SER A 32 -19.01 -1.07 31.27
C SER A 32 -18.18 -2.10 32.03
N GLY A 33 -17.01 -1.69 32.51
CA GLY A 33 -16.09 -2.58 33.23
C GLY A 33 -15.24 -3.50 32.34
N SER A 34 -15.30 -3.36 31.01
CA SER A 34 -14.46 -4.14 30.09
C SER A 34 -12.99 -3.73 30.06
N ILE A 35 -12.63 -2.61 30.69
CA ILE A 35 -11.27 -2.08 30.77
C ILE A 35 -10.89 -1.90 32.23
N SER A 36 -9.87 -2.65 32.65
CA SER A 36 -9.38 -2.69 34.03
C SER A 36 -8.08 -1.92 34.24
N SER A 37 -7.37 -1.58 33.17
CA SER A 37 -6.08 -0.86 33.20
C SER A 37 -5.87 -0.02 31.94
N PHE A 38 -4.95 0.95 32.01
CA PHE A 38 -4.59 1.74 30.83
C PHE A 38 -3.95 0.88 29.73
N LYS A 39 -3.21 -0.15 30.11
CA LYS A 39 -2.61 -1.11 29.18
C LYS A 39 -3.68 -1.86 28.36
N GLU A 40 -4.77 -2.27 29.01
CA GLU A 40 -5.90 -2.93 28.34
C GLU A 40 -6.62 -1.97 27.39
N LEU A 41 -6.84 -0.71 27.81
CA LEU A 41 -7.38 0.34 26.94
C LEU A 41 -6.51 0.55 25.70
N ALA A 42 -5.19 0.73 25.88
CA ALA A 42 -4.27 0.90 24.78
C ALA A 42 -4.28 -0.29 23.83
N TYR A 43 -4.39 -1.53 24.35
CA TYR A 43 -4.49 -2.73 23.52
C TYR A 43 -5.79 -2.77 22.71
N VAL A 44 -6.94 -2.47 23.32
CA VAL A 44 -8.25 -2.50 22.64
C VAL A 44 -8.34 -1.37 21.61
N PHE A 45 -7.88 -0.18 21.97
CA PHE A 45 -7.76 0.98 21.07
C PHE A 45 -6.87 0.68 19.87
N THR A 46 -5.69 0.12 20.13
CA THR A 46 -4.81 -0.29 19.04
C THR A 46 -5.51 -1.38 18.24
N LYS A 47 -6.04 -2.45 18.79
CA LYS A 47 -6.73 -3.48 18.00
C LYS A 47 -7.81 -2.91 17.05
N GLU A 48 -8.63 -1.97 17.51
CA GLU A 48 -9.66 -1.33 16.69
C GLU A 48 -9.05 -0.50 15.55
N TYR A 49 -8.13 0.40 15.89
CA TYR A 49 -7.59 1.40 14.96
C TYR A 49 -6.27 0.99 14.29
N THR A 50 -5.72 -0.17 14.65
CA THR A 50 -4.51 -0.74 14.06
C THR A 50 -4.84 -1.40 12.75
N SER A 51 -6.08 -1.75 12.43
CA SER A 51 -6.46 -2.05 11.04
C SER A 51 -6.13 -0.89 10.08
N TYR A 52 -6.18 0.36 10.58
CA TYR A 52 -5.73 1.58 9.89
C TYR A 52 -4.21 1.81 9.95
N TRP A 53 -3.51 1.10 10.83
CA TRP A 53 -2.08 1.29 11.15
C TRP A 53 -1.26 0.00 11.02
N THR A 54 -1.83 -1.05 10.41
CA THR A 54 -1.39 -2.42 10.65
C THR A 54 -0.04 -2.61 9.99
N ILE A 55 0.99 -2.64 10.85
CA ILE A 55 2.33 -3.13 10.56
C ILE A 55 2.94 -2.37 9.39
N LYS A 56 3.57 -1.23 9.66
CA LYS A 56 4.45 -0.55 8.69
C LYS A 56 5.41 -1.59 8.12
N LYS A 57 5.09 -2.13 6.95
CA LYS A 57 5.96 -3.09 6.28
C LYS A 57 7.25 -2.32 5.99
N ASN A 58 8.40 -2.93 6.28
CA ASN A 58 9.68 -2.33 5.90
C ASN A 58 9.67 -2.06 4.37
N PRO A 59 10.18 -0.91 3.89
CA PRO A 59 10.45 -0.68 2.46
C PRO A 59 11.04 -1.88 1.70
N ASP A 60 11.84 -2.72 2.37
CA ASP A 60 12.42 -3.95 1.80
C ASP A 60 11.37 -4.91 1.21
N HIS A 61 10.13 -4.90 1.72
CA HIS A 61 9.04 -5.72 1.19
C HIS A 61 8.69 -5.38 -0.26
N LEU A 62 8.93 -4.15 -0.72
CA LEU A 62 8.70 -3.79 -2.13
C LEU A 62 9.62 -4.56 -3.08
N TYR A 63 10.82 -4.94 -2.65
CA TYR A 63 11.75 -5.71 -3.49
C TYR A 63 11.31 -7.16 -3.69
N ASN A 64 10.37 -7.65 -2.87
CA ASN A 64 9.80 -8.99 -3.04
C ASN A 64 8.66 -9.00 -4.07
N LEU A 65 8.16 -7.83 -4.48
CA LEU A 65 7.11 -7.72 -5.49
C LEU A 65 7.67 -7.81 -6.91
N ARG A 66 7.71 -9.04 -7.42
CA ARG A 66 7.97 -9.31 -8.84
C ARG A 66 6.67 -9.40 -9.63
N LYS A 67 6.70 -8.92 -10.87
CA LYS A 67 5.65 -9.19 -11.85
C LYS A 67 5.66 -10.68 -12.16
N LYS A 68 4.51 -11.34 -12.07
CA LYS A 68 4.43 -12.76 -12.40
C LYS A 68 4.38 -12.96 -13.93
N PRO A 69 4.81 -14.13 -14.45
CA PRO A 69 4.80 -14.39 -15.89
C PRO A 69 3.40 -14.27 -16.52
N ASP A 70 2.38 -14.74 -15.80
CA ASP A 70 0.97 -14.81 -16.19
C ASP A 70 0.16 -13.54 -15.86
N GLU A 71 0.79 -12.57 -15.20
CA GLU A 71 0.12 -11.38 -14.70
C GLU A 71 0.20 -10.23 -15.71
N SER A 72 -0.88 -9.47 -15.86
CA SER A 72 -0.86 -8.25 -16.66
C SER A 72 0.00 -7.16 -16.02
N LEU A 73 0.55 -6.25 -16.82
CA LEU A 73 1.31 -5.11 -16.26
C LEU A 73 0.44 -4.24 -15.34
N GLN A 74 -0.85 -4.07 -15.68
CA GLN A 74 -1.82 -3.33 -14.87
C GLN A 74 -2.07 -3.95 -13.49
N ASP A 75 -2.23 -5.28 -13.43
CA ASP A 75 -2.42 -5.99 -12.17
C ASP A 75 -1.17 -5.90 -11.29
N TYR A 76 0.01 -5.97 -11.90
CA TYR A 76 1.27 -5.77 -11.18
C TYR A 76 1.36 -4.38 -10.55
N ILE A 77 1.07 -3.33 -11.32
CA ILE A 77 1.07 -1.94 -10.83
C ILE A 77 0.06 -1.78 -9.69
N LYS A 78 -1.14 -2.32 -9.84
CA LYS A 78 -2.19 -2.25 -8.83
C LYS A 78 -1.73 -2.89 -7.51
N ARG A 79 -1.12 -4.08 -7.57
CA ARG A 79 -0.53 -4.74 -6.39
C ARG A 79 0.61 -3.92 -5.79
N PHE A 80 1.48 -3.35 -6.63
CA PHE A 80 2.60 -2.53 -6.17
C PHE A 80 2.12 -1.25 -5.46
N LYS A 81 1.15 -0.54 -6.03
CA LYS A 81 0.51 0.64 -5.43
C LYS A 81 -0.14 0.30 -4.08
N ALA A 82 -0.86 -0.82 -4.01
CA ALA A 82 -1.49 -1.29 -2.78
C ALA A 82 -0.44 -1.61 -1.69
N GLU A 83 0.64 -2.31 -2.03
CA GLU A 83 1.70 -2.61 -1.05
C GLU A 83 2.45 -1.36 -0.61
N LYS A 84 2.74 -0.43 -1.53
CA LYS A 84 3.37 0.86 -1.19
C LYS A 84 2.52 1.69 -0.24
N ALA A 85 1.19 1.66 -0.38
CA ALA A 85 0.27 2.36 0.52
C ALA A 85 0.34 1.83 1.96
N ASN A 86 0.70 0.56 2.15
CA ASN A 86 0.93 -0.04 3.46
C ASN A 86 2.30 0.33 4.10
N ILE A 87 3.14 1.12 3.40
CA ILE A 87 4.48 1.50 3.85
C ILE A 87 4.57 3.02 4.05
N VAL A 88 4.47 3.42 5.32
CA VAL A 88 4.59 4.83 5.76
C VAL A 88 6.05 5.30 5.69
N GLY A 89 6.30 6.46 5.08
CA GLY A 89 7.63 7.09 5.05
C GLY A 89 8.65 6.44 4.12
N CYS A 90 8.23 5.53 3.22
CA CYS A 90 9.14 4.99 2.21
C CYS A 90 9.53 6.05 1.19
N ASP A 91 10.85 6.24 1.07
CA ASP A 91 11.48 7.13 0.10
C ASP A 91 11.10 6.75 -1.35
N ASN A 92 10.76 7.76 -2.15
CA ASN A 92 10.30 7.57 -3.52
C ASN A 92 11.35 6.92 -4.42
N ARG A 93 12.65 7.11 -4.14
CA ARG A 93 13.74 6.49 -4.91
C ARG A 93 13.88 5.01 -4.55
N ILE A 94 13.67 4.64 -3.28
CA ILE A 94 13.61 3.23 -2.86
C ILE A 94 12.45 2.53 -3.55
N ALA A 95 11.26 3.12 -3.54
CA ALA A 95 10.10 2.54 -4.21
C ALA A 95 10.27 2.43 -5.73
N SER A 96 10.84 3.46 -6.37
CA SER A 96 11.17 3.44 -7.80
C SER A 96 12.17 2.32 -8.15
N SER A 97 13.24 2.18 -7.36
CA SER A 97 14.23 1.10 -7.49
C SER A 97 13.59 -0.28 -7.35
N ALA A 98 12.72 -0.46 -6.35
CA ALA A 98 12.01 -1.72 -6.12
C ALA A 98 11.07 -2.07 -7.28
N PHE A 99 10.31 -1.10 -7.80
CA PHE A 99 9.45 -1.29 -8.97
C PHE A 99 10.25 -1.76 -10.19
N LYS A 100 11.37 -1.09 -10.49
CA LYS A 100 12.25 -1.47 -11.61
C LYS A 100 12.76 -2.91 -11.45
N LYS A 101 13.26 -3.27 -10.26
CA LYS A 101 13.75 -4.65 -10.00
C LYS A 101 12.66 -5.72 -10.01
N GLY A 102 11.39 -5.33 -9.85
CA GLY A 102 10.27 -6.25 -9.90
C GLY A 102 9.84 -6.62 -11.32
N LEU A 103 10.29 -5.87 -12.34
CA LEU A 103 10.04 -6.20 -13.74
C LEU A 103 11.05 -7.24 -14.26
N PRO A 104 10.66 -8.13 -15.20
CA PRO A 104 11.60 -9.00 -15.89
C PRO A 104 12.62 -8.18 -16.68
N ALA A 105 13.89 -8.63 -16.73
CA ALA A 105 14.97 -7.90 -17.37
C ALA A 105 14.77 -7.77 -18.90
N GLU A 106 14.10 -8.76 -19.48
CA GLU A 106 13.70 -8.85 -20.88
C GLU A 106 12.52 -7.93 -21.24
N HIS A 107 11.84 -7.33 -20.26
CA HIS A 107 10.68 -6.48 -20.52
C HIS A 107 11.12 -5.11 -21.05
N ASP A 108 10.55 -4.65 -22.17
CA ASP A 108 10.94 -3.39 -22.81
C ASP A 108 10.84 -2.17 -21.86
N LEU A 109 9.76 -2.09 -21.06
CA LEU A 109 9.60 -1.10 -20.00
C LEU A 109 10.77 -1.09 -18.99
N TYR A 110 11.35 -2.23 -18.64
CA TYR A 110 12.53 -2.27 -17.75
C TYR A 110 13.71 -1.53 -18.39
N ARG A 111 13.95 -1.74 -19.69
CA ARG A 111 15.02 -1.06 -20.43
C ARG A 111 14.79 0.46 -20.47
N GLU A 112 13.56 0.89 -20.77
CA GLU A 112 13.19 2.31 -20.82
C GLU A 112 13.36 3.02 -19.47
N LEU A 113 12.93 2.37 -18.40
CA LEU A 113 13.11 2.87 -17.03
C LEU A 113 14.57 2.87 -16.58
N THR A 114 15.45 2.07 -17.18
CA THR A 114 16.87 2.02 -16.83
C THR A 114 17.69 3.11 -17.54
N ILE A 115 17.26 3.52 -18.74
CA ILE A 115 17.91 4.59 -19.51
C ILE A 115 17.67 5.97 -18.89
N THR A 116 16.53 6.15 -18.22
CA THR A 116 16.15 7.46 -17.67
C THR A 116 16.69 7.67 -16.24
N PRO A 117 17.38 8.79 -15.94
CA PRO A 117 18.02 9.01 -14.64
C PRO A 117 17.01 9.26 -13.50
N SER A 118 17.33 8.72 -12.31
CA SER A 118 16.72 8.99 -10.98
C SER A 118 15.23 9.40 -10.96
N GLN A 119 14.36 8.58 -11.51
CA GLN A 119 12.92 8.83 -11.50
C GLN A 119 12.31 8.64 -10.10
N THR A 120 11.48 9.58 -9.69
CA THR A 120 10.53 9.39 -8.60
C THR A 120 9.50 8.32 -8.97
N LEU A 121 8.86 7.70 -7.98
CA LEU A 121 7.82 6.70 -8.24
C LEU A 121 6.66 7.26 -9.08
N ALA A 122 6.35 8.56 -8.94
CA ALA A 122 5.31 9.22 -9.74
C ALA A 122 5.68 9.27 -11.23
N GLU A 123 6.91 9.65 -11.56
CA GLU A 123 7.39 9.68 -12.95
C GLU A 123 7.41 8.28 -13.58
N VAL A 124 7.77 7.26 -12.80
CA VAL A 124 7.69 5.86 -13.24
C VAL A 124 6.24 5.52 -13.61
N PHE A 125 5.26 5.88 -12.78
CA PHE A 125 3.86 5.59 -13.09
C PHE A 125 3.33 6.34 -14.32
N VAL A 126 3.77 7.57 -14.57
CA VAL A 126 3.40 8.29 -15.80
C VAL A 126 3.89 7.55 -17.04
N ILE A 127 5.15 7.11 -17.04
CA ILE A 127 5.72 6.36 -18.18
C ILE A 127 4.98 5.05 -18.38
N VAL A 128 4.67 4.36 -17.28
CA VAL A 128 3.93 3.10 -17.32
C VAL A 128 2.52 3.29 -17.85
N GLU A 129 1.82 4.35 -17.47
CA GLU A 129 0.49 4.69 -17.99
C GLU A 129 0.56 4.96 -19.50
N CYS A 130 1.53 5.76 -19.96
CA CYS A 130 1.79 5.96 -21.39
C CYS A 130 2.08 4.64 -22.13
N TYR A 131 2.84 3.75 -21.51
CA TYR A 131 3.19 2.44 -22.10
C TYR A 131 1.95 1.56 -22.26
N THR A 132 1.02 1.59 -21.30
CA THR A 132 -0.22 0.80 -21.39
C THR A 132 -1.16 1.29 -22.49
N LEU A 133 -1.21 2.61 -22.74
CA LEU A 133 -1.93 3.14 -23.91
C LEU A 133 -1.29 2.66 -25.23
N TRP A 134 0.04 2.68 -25.33
CA TRP A 134 0.73 2.25 -26.55
C TRP A 134 0.66 0.73 -26.79
N ASP A 135 0.58 -0.07 -25.74
CA ASP A 135 0.40 -1.51 -25.86
C ASP A 135 -1.03 -1.84 -26.33
N ASP A 136 -2.04 -1.15 -25.80
CA ASP A 136 -3.44 -1.27 -26.24
C ASP A 136 -3.60 -0.89 -27.72
N ASP A 137 -2.96 0.20 -28.18
CA ASP A 137 -2.97 0.62 -29.58
C ASP A 137 -2.30 -0.41 -30.51
N ARG A 138 -1.21 -1.05 -30.06
CA ARG A 138 -0.52 -2.11 -30.81
C ARG A 138 -1.32 -3.41 -30.85
N ILE A 139 -2.01 -3.76 -29.76
CA ILE A 139 -2.91 -4.90 -29.70
C ILE A 139 -4.12 -4.68 -30.62
N ALA A 140 -4.71 -3.48 -30.59
CA ALA A 140 -5.80 -3.09 -31.49
C ALA A 140 -5.36 -3.17 -32.96
N ALA A 141 -4.19 -2.62 -33.29
CA ALA A 141 -3.64 -2.65 -34.65
C ALA A 141 -3.40 -4.08 -35.15
N LYS A 142 -2.82 -4.96 -34.33
CA LYS A 142 -2.60 -6.38 -34.69
C LYS A 142 -3.90 -7.14 -34.90
N LYS A 143 -4.91 -6.87 -34.06
CA LYS A 143 -6.25 -7.48 -34.18
C LYS A 143 -6.97 -7.06 -35.46
N SER A 144 -6.74 -5.84 -35.93
CA SER A 144 -7.24 -5.35 -37.22
C SER A 144 -6.54 -5.99 -38.43
N THR A 145 -5.25 -6.32 -38.32
CA THR A 145 -4.50 -6.96 -39.41
C THR A 145 -4.83 -8.44 -39.57
N GLU A 146 -5.18 -9.14 -38.48
CA GLU A 146 -5.59 -10.56 -38.52
C GLU A 146 -7.02 -10.78 -39.05
N GLN A 147 -7.87 -9.74 -39.10
CA GLN A 147 -9.22 -9.81 -39.66
C GLN A 147 -9.28 -9.57 -41.17
N GLU A 148 -8.19 -9.13 -41.80
CA GLU A 148 -8.11 -8.86 -43.24
C GLU A 148 -7.55 -10.05 -44.05
N ASP A 149 -6.99 -11.07 -43.39
CA ASP A 149 -6.28 -12.20 -44.03
C ASP A 149 -7.02 -13.56 -43.87
N GLN A 150 -8.35 -13.54 -43.75
CA GLN A 150 -9.17 -14.75 -43.72
C GLN A 150 -9.87 -14.94 -45.08
N PRO A 151 -9.47 -15.91 -45.92
CA PRO A 151 -10.10 -16.11 -47.23
C PRO A 151 -11.53 -16.64 -47.07
N THR A 152 -12.41 -16.13 -47.91
CA THR A 152 -13.78 -16.64 -48.15
C THR A 152 -13.75 -18.03 -48.76
#